data_AF-A0AAU1YRE4-F1
#
_entry.id   AF-A0AAU1YRE4-F1
#
_cell.length_a   1.000
_cell.length_b   1.000
_cell.length_c   1.000
_cell.angle_alpha   90.00
_cell.angle_beta   90.00
_cell.angle_gamma   90.00
#
_symmetry.space_group_name_H-M   'P 1'
#
loop_
_entity.id
_entity.type
_entity.pdbx_description
1 polymer ?
#
loop_
_entity_poly.entity_id
_entity_poly.type
_entity_poly.pdbx_seq_one_letter_code
_entity_poly.pdbx_strand_id
1 'polypeptide(L)'
;MSSLAAADIPFYKCMEQHGLTLGYGDDGAPHVEDKENPVFGEAQKACAPLEPSRAPVRATTEELAAARRASACMREHGVSWYPDPDPVTGEVLYQEPGGTAEQWQTLRRDHRDAIRACSPRPQGQ
;
A
#
# COMPACT_ATOMS: atom_id res chain seq x y z
N MET A 1 -13.30 13.55 7.48
CA MET A 1 -14.48 12.67 7.40
C MET A 1 -14.27 11.75 6.19
N SER A 2 -13.52 10.66 6.38
CA SER A 2 -13.26 9.69 5.29
C SER A 2 -14.50 8.82 5.11
N SER A 3 -15.23 9.01 4.03
CA SER A 3 -16.43 8.23 3.67
C SER A 3 -16.05 6.87 3.07
N LEU A 4 -15.17 6.12 3.73
CA LEU A 4 -14.85 4.73 3.32
C LEU A 4 -16.01 3.77 3.62
N ALA A 5 -16.93 4.15 4.51
CA ALA A 5 -18.05 3.31 4.95
C ALA A 5 -19.04 2.90 3.84
N ALA A 6 -19.05 3.49 2.64
CA ALA A 6 -20.03 3.15 1.61
C ALA A 6 -19.58 2.05 0.64
N ALA A 7 -18.27 1.90 0.39
CA ALA A 7 -17.74 1.02 -0.65
C ALA A 7 -17.47 -0.42 -0.17
N ASP A 8 -17.19 -0.58 1.13
CA ASP A 8 -16.93 -1.88 1.76
C ASP A 8 -18.22 -2.70 2.01
N ILE A 9 -19.37 -2.03 2.17
CA ILE A 9 -20.64 -2.65 2.55
C ILE A 9 -21.10 -3.78 1.60
N PRO A 10 -21.05 -3.65 0.25
CA PRO A 10 -21.56 -4.69 -0.65
C PRO A 10 -20.78 -6.00 -0.56
N PHE A 11 -19.44 -5.92 -0.47
CA PHE A 11 -18.58 -7.09 -0.31
C PHE A 11 -18.86 -7.82 0.99
N TYR A 12 -18.80 -7.10 2.13
CA TYR A 12 -18.97 -7.73 3.43
C TYR A 12 -20.39 -8.29 3.62
N LYS A 13 -21.43 -7.62 3.10
CA LYS A 13 -22.79 -8.18 3.07
C LYS A 13 -22.87 -9.49 2.29
N CYS A 14 -22.19 -9.59 1.15
CA CYS A 14 -22.10 -10.83 0.39
C CYS A 14 -21.38 -11.92 1.21
N MET A 15 -20.28 -11.58 1.89
CA MET A 15 -19.54 -12.53 2.74
C MET A 15 -20.42 -13.07 3.90
N GLU A 16 -21.23 -12.22 4.53
CA GLU A 16 -22.20 -12.63 5.56
C GLU A 16 -23.28 -13.56 4.99
N GLN A 17 -23.77 -13.32 3.77
CA GLN A 17 -24.71 -14.21 3.07
C GLN A 17 -24.12 -15.59 2.77
N HIS A 18 -22.80 -15.67 2.60
CA HIS A 18 -22.06 -16.91 2.47
C HIS A 18 -21.72 -17.56 3.82
N GLY A 19 -22.26 -17.05 4.93
CA GLY A 19 -22.15 -17.66 6.26
C GLY A 19 -20.88 -17.31 7.03
N LEU A 20 -20.20 -16.23 6.65
CA LEU A 20 -19.04 -15.71 7.38
C LEU A 20 -19.47 -14.71 8.45
N THR A 21 -18.84 -14.79 9.62
CA THR A 21 -19.05 -13.82 10.70
C THR A 21 -18.22 -12.56 10.43
N LEU A 22 -18.86 -11.40 10.58
CA LEU A 22 -18.22 -10.11 10.47
C LEU A 22 -18.00 -9.47 11.85
N GLY A 23 -16.75 -9.10 12.12
CA GLY A 23 -16.37 -8.25 13.24
C GLY A 23 -16.20 -6.80 12.78
N TYR A 24 -16.11 -5.87 13.73
CA TYR A 24 -15.89 -4.46 13.46
C TYR A 24 -14.68 -3.96 14.25
N GLY A 25 -13.75 -3.31 13.57
CA GLY A 25 -12.60 -2.67 14.21
C GLY A 25 -12.96 -1.37 14.93
N ASP A 26 -12.00 -0.78 15.65
CA ASP A 26 -12.17 0.51 16.35
C ASP A 26 -12.46 1.69 15.39
N ASP A 27 -12.11 1.53 14.12
CA ASP A 27 -12.41 2.47 13.03
C ASP A 27 -13.81 2.24 12.41
N GLY A 28 -14.55 1.26 12.92
CA GLY A 28 -15.86 0.86 12.42
C GLY A 28 -15.80 0.07 11.10
N ALA A 29 -14.61 -0.36 10.65
CA ALA A 29 -14.48 -1.14 9.44
C ALA A 29 -14.90 -2.60 9.67
N PRO A 30 -15.81 -3.15 8.85
CA PRO A 30 -16.14 -4.58 8.90
C PRO A 30 -14.95 -5.44 8.45
N HIS A 31 -14.75 -6.58 9.11
CA HIS A 31 -13.76 -7.59 8.74
C HIS A 31 -14.34 -8.99 8.95
N VAL A 32 -13.85 -9.99 8.23
CA VAL A 32 -14.21 -11.40 8.52
C VAL A 32 -13.41 -11.89 9.72
N GLU A 33 -14.09 -12.37 10.76
CA GLU A 33 -13.46 -12.83 12.00
C GLU A 33 -12.70 -14.16 11.78
N ASP A 34 -13.36 -15.13 11.14
CA ASP A 34 -12.82 -16.47 10.90
C ASP A 34 -12.41 -16.67 9.44
N LYS A 35 -11.20 -16.21 9.09
CA LYS A 35 -10.62 -16.45 7.74
C LYS A 35 -10.27 -17.91 7.48
N GLU A 36 -10.25 -18.74 8.52
CA GLU A 36 -10.03 -20.19 8.44
C GLU A 36 -11.32 -20.99 8.16
N ASN A 37 -12.48 -20.31 8.13
CA ASN A 37 -13.74 -20.94 7.78
C ASN A 37 -13.65 -21.56 6.37
N PRO A 38 -14.03 -22.84 6.17
CA PRO A 38 -13.91 -23.52 4.88
C PRO A 38 -14.71 -22.83 3.75
N VAL A 39 -15.73 -22.05 4.07
CA VAL A 39 -16.53 -21.30 3.11
C VAL A 39 -15.88 -19.97 2.71
N PHE A 40 -14.87 -19.49 3.46
CA PHE A 40 -14.23 -18.19 3.23
C PHE A 40 -13.66 -18.04 1.82
N GLY A 41 -12.92 -19.04 1.34
CA GLY A 41 -12.31 -18.98 0.01
C GLY A 41 -13.31 -19.06 -1.14
N GLU A 42 -14.46 -19.71 -0.93
CA GLU A 42 -15.55 -19.75 -1.91
C GLU A 42 -16.31 -18.42 -1.92
N ALA A 43 -16.67 -17.92 -0.74
CA ALA A 43 -17.32 -16.64 -0.55
C ALA A 43 -16.49 -15.50 -1.16
N GLN A 44 -15.18 -15.47 -0.91
CA GLN A 44 -14.29 -14.46 -1.47
C GLN A 44 -14.35 -14.45 -3.00
N LYS A 45 -14.35 -15.63 -3.65
CA LYS A 45 -14.44 -15.72 -5.11
C LYS A 45 -15.81 -15.30 -5.64
N ALA A 46 -16.89 -15.70 -4.97
CA ALA A 46 -18.25 -15.34 -5.33
C ALA A 46 -18.51 -13.83 -5.18
N CYS A 47 -17.95 -13.24 -4.12
CA CYS A 47 -18.12 -11.84 -3.77
C CYS A 47 -17.05 -10.91 -4.36
N ALA A 48 -15.99 -11.44 -5.00
CA ALA A 48 -14.92 -10.66 -5.63
C ALA A 48 -15.40 -9.50 -6.53
N PRO A 49 -16.47 -9.63 -7.34
CA PRO A 49 -16.98 -8.51 -8.14
C PRO A 49 -17.52 -7.34 -7.31
N LEU A 50 -17.85 -7.58 -6.04
CA LEU A 50 -18.36 -6.61 -5.09
C LEU A 50 -17.26 -6.06 -4.19
N GLU A 51 -16.03 -6.60 -4.27
CA GLU A 51 -14.90 -6.00 -3.57
C GLU A 51 -14.81 -4.54 -3.97
N PRO A 52 -14.70 -3.62 -3.00
CA PRO A 52 -14.35 -2.26 -3.34
C PRO A 52 -13.04 -2.36 -4.09
N SER A 53 -13.09 -2.01 -5.38
CA SER A 53 -11.87 -1.78 -6.13
C SER A 53 -11.08 -0.81 -5.28
N ARG A 54 -9.93 -1.25 -4.75
CA ARG A 54 -8.95 -0.34 -4.19
C ARG A 54 -8.50 0.46 -5.39
N ALA A 55 -9.23 1.56 -5.67
CA ALA A 55 -8.95 2.41 -6.81
C ALA A 55 -7.45 2.68 -6.74
N PRO A 56 -6.71 2.50 -7.85
CA PRO A 56 -5.28 2.69 -7.83
C PRO A 56 -5.03 4.04 -7.18
N VAL A 57 -4.31 4.02 -6.05
CA VAL A 57 -4.01 5.24 -5.31
C VAL A 57 -3.16 6.06 -6.24
N ARG A 58 -3.78 7.04 -6.90
CA ARG A 58 -3.07 7.99 -7.74
C ARG A 58 -2.48 9.01 -6.80
N ALA A 59 -1.16 9.07 -6.77
CA ALA A 59 -0.47 10.15 -6.10
C ALA A 59 -0.86 11.49 -6.74
N THR A 60 -1.01 12.50 -5.90
CA THR A 60 -1.10 13.89 -6.35
C THR A 60 0.17 14.30 -7.06
N THR A 61 0.11 15.38 -7.85
CA THR A 61 1.30 15.96 -8.49
C THR A 61 2.40 16.31 -7.48
N GLU A 62 2.02 16.73 -6.26
CA GLU A 62 2.97 17.05 -5.20
C GLU A 62 3.67 15.79 -4.67
N GLU A 63 2.90 14.74 -4.39
CA GLU A 63 3.43 13.44 -3.93
C GLU A 63 4.37 12.82 -4.96
N LEU A 64 4.00 12.84 -6.24
CA LEU A 64 4.85 12.39 -7.34
C LEU A 64 6.15 13.21 -7.41
N ALA A 65 6.06 14.54 -7.28
CA ALA A 65 7.24 15.39 -7.28
C ALA A 65 8.14 15.14 -6.07
N ALA A 66 7.56 14.91 -4.88
CA ALA A 66 8.29 14.56 -3.67
C ALA A 66 9.00 13.21 -3.78
N ALA A 67 8.32 12.18 -4.30
CA ALA A 67 8.89 10.85 -4.51
C ALA A 67 10.06 10.88 -5.52
N ARG A 68 9.93 11.66 -6.60
CA ARG A 68 11.02 11.86 -7.58
C ARG A 68 12.22 12.57 -6.96
N ARG A 69 11.99 13.62 -6.15
CA ARG A 69 13.07 14.31 -5.42
C ARG A 69 13.77 13.39 -4.41
N ALA A 70 13.01 12.59 -3.67
CA ALA A 70 13.58 11.62 -2.74
C ALA A 70 14.47 10.59 -3.46
N SER A 71 14.00 10.07 -4.59
CA SER A 71 14.75 9.09 -5.39
C SER A 71 16.04 9.68 -5.99
N ALA A 72 15.98 10.92 -6.49
CA ALA A 72 17.17 11.65 -6.93
C ALA A 72 18.16 11.89 -5.78
N CYS A 73 17.68 12.33 -4.62
CA CYS A 73 18.49 12.55 -3.42
C CYS A 73 19.20 11.26 -2.99
N MET A 74 18.51 10.12 -2.97
CA MET A 74 19.12 8.83 -2.62
C MET A 74 20.29 8.49 -3.54
N ARG A 75 20.15 8.73 -4.85
CA ARG A 75 21.22 8.52 -5.82
C ARG A 75 22.40 9.47 -5.61
N GLU A 76 22.13 10.75 -5.30
CA GLU A 76 23.16 11.74 -4.97
C GLU A 76 23.90 11.39 -3.66
N HIS A 77 23.21 10.76 -2.71
CA HIS A 77 23.76 10.28 -1.44
C HIS A 77 24.40 8.88 -1.52
N GLY A 78 24.70 8.40 -2.74
CA GLY A 78 25.48 7.18 -2.96
C GLY A 78 24.67 5.91 -3.15
N VAL A 79 23.34 5.98 -3.17
CA VAL A 79 22.46 4.85 -3.51
C VAL A 79 22.14 4.87 -5.01
N SER A 80 23.16 4.72 -5.85
CA SER A 80 23.05 4.92 -7.30
C SER A 80 22.00 4.05 -8.00
N TRP A 81 21.70 2.88 -7.43
CA TRP A 81 20.71 1.93 -7.94
C TRP A 81 19.26 2.26 -7.55
N TYR A 82 19.03 3.22 -6.65
CA TYR A 82 17.70 3.51 -6.13
C TYR A 82 16.74 3.91 -7.27
N PRO A 83 15.59 3.21 -7.43
CA PRO A 83 14.76 3.35 -8.61
C PRO A 83 13.96 4.65 -8.60
N ASP A 84 13.45 5.03 -9.76
CA ASP A 84 12.44 6.07 -9.85
C ASP A 84 11.07 5.52 -9.41
N PRO A 85 10.20 6.38 -8.84
CA PRO A 85 8.87 5.97 -8.41
C PRO A 85 7.96 5.77 -9.63
N ASP A 86 6.94 4.93 -9.44
CA ASP A 86 5.86 4.77 -10.40
C ASP A 86 5.21 6.14 -10.71
N PRO A 87 4.99 6.48 -11.99
CA PRO A 87 4.50 7.79 -12.39
C PRO A 87 3.03 8.04 -12.02
N VAL A 88 2.30 7.02 -11.56
CA VAL A 88 0.90 7.07 -11.16
C VAL A 88 0.78 7.00 -9.64
N THR A 89 1.46 6.07 -8.98
CA THR A 89 1.32 5.83 -7.53
C THR A 89 2.37 6.53 -6.68
N GLY A 90 3.50 6.94 -7.27
CA GLY A 90 4.62 7.52 -6.53
C GLY A 90 5.43 6.51 -5.71
N GLU A 91 5.13 5.21 -5.84
CA GLU A 91 5.80 4.14 -5.08
C GLU A 91 7.06 3.64 -5.80
N VAL A 92 8.06 3.23 -5.02
CA VAL A 92 9.24 2.53 -5.55
C VAL A 92 9.00 1.03 -5.55
N LEU A 93 9.46 0.36 -6.62
CA LEU A 93 9.36 -1.10 -6.72
C LEU A 93 10.46 -1.75 -5.87
N TYR A 94 10.07 -2.58 -4.90
CA TYR A 94 10.99 -3.32 -4.03
C TYR A 94 11.57 -4.59 -4.70
N GLN A 95 11.23 -4.85 -5.95
CA GLN A 95 11.66 -6.01 -6.74
C GLN A 95 12.06 -5.57 -8.14
N GLU A 96 12.83 -6.41 -8.83
CA GLU A 96 13.27 -6.20 -10.22
C GLU A 96 12.10 -5.72 -11.12
N PRO A 97 12.27 -4.63 -11.87
CA PRO A 97 13.52 -3.91 -12.17
C PRO A 97 13.94 -2.83 -11.15
N GLY A 98 13.25 -2.69 -10.01
CA GLY A 98 13.49 -1.64 -9.02
C GLY A 98 14.67 -1.85 -8.06
N GLY A 99 15.39 -2.96 -8.20
CA GLY A 99 16.51 -3.33 -7.34
C GLY A 99 16.39 -4.78 -6.86
N THR A 100 17.54 -5.38 -6.57
CA THR A 100 17.64 -6.76 -6.08
C THR A 100 17.21 -6.87 -4.62
N ALA A 101 16.77 -8.05 -4.20
CA ALA A 101 16.42 -8.32 -2.81
C ALA A 101 17.60 -8.02 -1.86
N GLU A 102 18.84 -8.36 -2.25
CA GLU A 102 20.06 -8.07 -1.48
C GLU A 102 20.24 -6.56 -1.27
N GLN A 103 20.14 -5.76 -2.34
CA GLN A 103 20.24 -4.30 -2.29
C GLN A 103 19.23 -3.69 -1.32
N TRP A 104 17.96 -4.13 -1.38
CA TRP A 104 16.93 -3.66 -0.47
C TRP A 104 17.14 -4.10 0.99
N GLN A 105 17.65 -5.32 1.20
CA GLN A 105 17.99 -5.83 2.54
C GLN A 105 19.11 -5.04 3.20
N THR A 106 20.13 -4.64 2.42
CA THR A 106 21.29 -3.93 2.97
C THR A 106 21.12 -2.41 2.99
N LEU A 107 20.17 -1.85 2.22
CA LEU A 107 19.94 -0.40 2.10
C LEU A 107 19.90 0.32 3.45
N ARG A 108 19.15 -0.20 4.43
CA ARG A 108 19.02 0.42 5.77
C ARG A 108 20.29 0.37 6.60
N ARG A 109 21.15 -0.63 6.36
CA ARG A 109 22.42 -0.80 7.04
C ARG A 109 23.48 0.11 6.42
N ASP A 110 23.60 0.07 5.09
CA ASP A 110 24.73 0.67 4.36
C ASP A 110 24.48 2.14 4.00
N HIS A 111 23.21 2.56 3.95
CA HIS A 111 22.82 3.90 3.51
C HIS A 111 21.83 4.59 4.45
N ARG A 112 21.90 4.28 5.76
CA ARG A 112 21.04 4.88 6.79
C ARG A 112 21.02 6.41 6.73
N ASP A 113 22.17 7.03 6.53
CA ASP A 113 22.28 8.49 6.49
C ASP A 113 21.63 9.08 5.23
N ALA A 114 21.73 8.41 4.08
CA ALA A 114 21.01 8.77 2.87
C ALA A 114 19.50 8.71 3.09
N ILE A 115 18.99 7.61 3.67
CA ILE A 115 17.56 7.46 3.98
C ILE A 115 17.09 8.59 4.91
N ARG A 116 17.87 8.93 5.93
CA ARG A 116 17.54 10.01 6.85
C ARG A 116 17.54 11.38 6.17
N ALA A 117 18.49 11.64 5.29
CA ALA A 117 18.61 12.90 4.55
C ALA A 117 17.49 13.07 3.51
N CYS A 118 17.10 11.98 2.85
CA CYS A 118 16.25 11.99 1.66
C CYS A 118 14.80 11.57 1.91
N SER A 119 14.45 11.11 3.12
CA SER A 119 13.06 10.82 3.49
C SER A 119 12.17 12.05 3.27
N PRO A 120 11.00 11.91 2.62
CA PRO A 120 10.07 13.02 2.47
C PRO A 120 9.67 13.51 3.87
N ARG A 121 10.11 14.72 4.24
CA ARG A 121 9.61 15.37 5.45
C ARG A 121 8.18 15.82 5.16
N PRO A 122 7.20 15.55 6.03
CA PRO A 122 5.89 16.18 5.89
C PRO A 122 6.11 17.69 5.90
N GLN A 123 5.69 18.36 4.83
CA GLN A 123 5.74 19.82 4.78
C GLN A 123 4.69 20.33 5.79
N GLY A 124 5.15 20.86 6.93
CA GLY A 124 4.30 21.52 7.93
C GLY A 124 3.98 20.74 9.20
N GLN A 125 4.99 20.48 10.04
CA GLN A 125 4.81 20.32 11.49
C GLN A 125 5.60 21.40 12.21
#